data_AF-A0A084U7Y0-F1
#
_entry.id   AF-A0A084U7Y0-F1
#
_cell.length_a   1.000
_cell.length_b   1.000
_cell.length_c   1.000
_cell.angle_alpha   90.00
_cell.angle_beta   90.00
_cell.angle_gamma   90.00
#
_symmetry.space_group_name_H-M   'P 1'
#
loop_
_entity.id
_entity.type
_entity.pdbx_description
1 polymer ?
#
loop_
_entity_poly.entity_id
_entity_poly.type
_entity_poly.pdbx_seq_one_letter_code
_entity_poly.pdbx_strand_id
1 'polypeptide(L)'
;MVRTHFDWDDGNWPKCGKHGVSPEEIEYALVNEPLIAPDQRHSADEERLIAIGHNAEGRAMFVAITYRRKGNVEVIRPISARYMHAKELKRYAPYSSRT
;
A
#
# COMPACT_ATOMS: atom_id res chain seq x y z
N MET A 1 -17.80 0.73 11.88
CA MET A 1 -17.03 1.18 10.70
C MET A 1 -15.70 1.70 11.21
N VAL A 2 -14.61 0.95 11.00
CA VAL A 2 -13.27 1.39 11.41
C VAL A 2 -12.85 2.46 10.40
N ARG A 3 -12.52 3.66 10.89
CA ARG A 3 -12.02 4.74 10.03
C ARG A 3 -10.50 4.55 9.90
N THR A 4 -10.07 4.05 8.75
CA THR A 4 -8.63 4.01 8.43
C THR A 4 -8.17 5.42 8.11
N HIS A 5 -7.04 5.84 8.71
CA HIS A 5 -6.47 7.17 8.52
C HIS A 5 -5.16 7.07 7.74
N PHE A 6 -5.03 7.87 6.70
CA PHE A 6 -3.81 7.95 5.88
C PHE A 6 -2.98 9.17 6.25
N ASP A 7 -1.68 8.97 6.34
CA ASP A 7 -0.70 10.00 6.63
C ASP A 7 -0.03 10.48 5.35
N TRP A 8 -0.65 11.48 4.71
CA TRP A 8 -0.13 12.16 3.53
C TRP A 8 0.52 13.49 3.90
N ASP A 9 1.70 13.76 3.34
CA ASP A 9 2.40 15.04 3.39
C ASP A 9 3.27 15.23 2.14
N ASP A 10 3.93 16.39 2.05
CA ASP A 10 4.83 16.72 0.93
C ASP A 10 6.06 15.81 0.85
N GLY A 11 6.36 15.05 1.92
CA GLY A 11 7.49 14.13 2.00
C GLY A 11 7.22 12.73 1.44
N ASN A 12 5.95 12.31 1.32
CA ASN A 12 5.58 11.00 0.74
C ASN A 12 4.74 11.08 -0.53
N TRP A 13 3.88 12.08 -0.70
CA TRP A 13 2.99 12.13 -1.86
C TRP A 13 3.75 12.13 -3.20
N PRO A 14 4.76 12.99 -3.44
CA PRO A 14 5.48 13.00 -4.72
C PRO A 14 6.14 11.65 -5.07
N LYS A 15 6.53 10.86 -4.07
CA LYS A 15 7.14 9.53 -4.26
C LYS A 15 6.10 8.49 -4.65
N CYS A 16 4.90 8.57 -4.07
CA CYS A 16 3.80 7.66 -4.40
C CYS A 16 3.20 7.99 -5.78
N GLY A 17 2.94 9.27 -6.05
CA GLY A 17 2.35 9.72 -7.32
C GLY A 17 3.28 9.60 -8.53
N LYS A 18 4.59 9.40 -8.33
CA LYS A 18 5.59 9.27 -9.42
C LYS A 18 5.22 8.22 -10.47
N HIS A 19 4.45 7.20 -10.10
CA HIS A 19 4.08 6.09 -10.97
C HIS A 19 2.68 6.22 -11.60
N GLY A 20 2.09 7.42 -11.57
CA GLY A 20 0.80 7.71 -12.20
C GLY A 20 -0.40 7.14 -11.45
N VAL A 21 -0.24 6.85 -10.16
CA VAL A 21 -1.32 6.42 -9.27
C VAL A 21 -1.79 7.61 -8.42
N SER A 22 -3.09 7.65 -8.15
CA SER A 22 -3.72 8.68 -7.32
C SER A 22 -3.77 8.29 -5.84
N PRO A 23 -3.94 9.24 -4.90
CA PRO A 23 -4.19 8.92 -3.49
C PRO A 23 -5.41 8.02 -3.33
N GLU A 24 -6.49 8.28 -4.07
CA GLU A 24 -7.75 7.53 -3.99
C GLU A 24 -7.56 6.06 -4.37
N GLU A 25 -6.77 5.77 -5.41
CA GLU A 25 -6.43 4.39 -5.78
C GLU A 25 -5.62 3.68 -4.69
N ILE A 26 -4.65 4.37 -4.09
CA ILE A 26 -3.81 3.83 -3.03
C ILE A 26 -4.65 3.53 -1.80
N GLU A 27 -5.47 4.49 -1.37
CA GLU A 27 -6.36 4.33 -0.23
C GLU A 27 -7.34 3.19 -0.46
N TYR A 28 -7.94 3.12 -1.65
CA TYR A 28 -8.83 2.02 -2.04
C TYR A 28 -8.09 0.68 -1.92
N ALA A 29 -6.90 0.54 -2.49
CA ALA A 29 -6.14 -0.70 -2.42
C ALA A 29 -5.77 -1.10 -0.97
N LEU A 30 -5.61 -0.13 -0.07
CA LEU A 30 -5.24 -0.37 1.33
C LEU A 30 -6.42 -0.70 2.25
N VAL A 31 -7.64 -0.26 1.92
CA VAL A 31 -8.83 -0.55 2.74
C VAL A 31 -9.66 -1.73 2.24
N ASN A 32 -9.49 -2.13 0.97
CA ASN A 32 -10.24 -3.24 0.37
C ASN A 32 -9.44 -4.54 0.41
N GLU A 33 -9.24 -5.05 1.63
CA GLU A 33 -8.66 -6.38 1.92
C GLU A 33 -7.30 -6.65 1.25
N PRO A 34 -6.28 -5.79 1.44
CA PRO A 34 -4.96 -6.07 0.91
C PRO A 34 -4.31 -7.27 1.59
N LEU A 35 -3.50 -8.01 0.83
CA LEU A 35 -2.49 -8.90 1.40
C LEU A 35 -1.34 -8.04 1.95
N ILE A 36 -1.02 -8.19 3.24
CA ILE A 36 0.07 -7.47 3.89
C ILE A 36 1.20 -8.45 4.28
N ALA A 37 2.44 -8.11 3.92
CA ALA A 37 3.61 -8.91 4.27
C ALA A 37 4.83 -8.03 4.60
N PRO A 38 5.78 -8.49 5.45
CA PRO A 38 7.01 -7.76 5.73
C PRO A 38 7.86 -7.52 4.47
N ASP A 39 8.40 -6.31 4.32
CA ASP A 39 9.40 -6.00 3.29
C ASP A 39 10.79 -6.45 3.73
N GLN A 40 11.06 -7.75 3.57
CA GLN A 40 12.33 -8.37 3.95
C GLN A 40 13.57 -7.73 3.31
N ARG A 41 13.41 -6.93 2.24
CA ARG A 41 14.54 -6.28 1.54
C ARG A 41 14.95 -4.94 2.15
N HIS A 42 14.09 -4.27 2.91
CA HIS A 42 14.31 -2.89 3.37
C HIS A 42 14.04 -2.67 4.87
N SER A 43 13.87 -3.73 5.66
CA SER A 43 13.46 -3.67 7.07
C SER A 43 14.57 -3.26 8.07
N ALA A 44 15.67 -2.65 7.62
CA ALA A 44 16.83 -2.38 8.49
C ALA A 44 16.60 -1.21 9.49
N ASP A 45 15.80 -0.20 9.10
CA ASP A 45 15.64 1.04 9.90
C ASP A 45 14.18 1.37 10.29
N GLU A 46 13.19 0.97 9.49
CA GLU A 46 11.76 1.21 9.74
C GLU A 46 10.99 -0.06 9.35
N GLU A 47 10.01 -0.47 10.16
CA GLU A 47 9.15 -1.61 9.82
C GLU A 47 8.35 -1.25 8.56
N ARG A 48 8.79 -1.82 7.43
CA ARG A 48 8.17 -1.65 6.13
C ARG A 48 7.34 -2.88 5.82
N LEU A 49 6.11 -2.63 5.44
CA LEU A 49 5.18 -3.64 5.00
C LEU A 49 4.85 -3.39 3.53
N ILE A 50 4.67 -4.48 2.80
CA ILE A 50 4.13 -4.46 1.45
C ILE A 50 2.66 -4.83 1.53
N ALA A 51 1.81 -3.94 1.05
CA ALA A 51 0.41 -4.21 0.78
C ALA A 51 0.23 -4.49 -0.72
N ILE A 52 -0.41 -5.61 -1.02
CA ILE A 52 -0.84 -6.00 -2.37
C ILE A 52 -2.36 -5.96 -2.40
N GLY A 53 -2.91 -5.09 -3.24
CA GLY A 53 -4.35 -4.90 -3.39
C GLY A 53 -4.71 -4.56 -4.82
N HIS A 54 -5.94 -4.09 -5.03
CA HIS A 54 -6.40 -3.59 -6.33
C HIS A 54 -7.02 -2.21 -6.15
N ASN A 55 -6.92 -1.36 -7.17
CA ASN A 55 -7.72 -0.14 -7.21
C ASN A 55 -9.20 -0.48 -7.51
N ALA A 56 -10.06 0.55 -7.55
CA ALA A 56 -11.48 0.40 -7.85
C ALA A 56 -11.77 -0.20 -9.24
N GLU A 57 -10.83 -0.12 -10.18
CA GLU A 57 -10.94 -0.69 -11.53
C GLU A 57 -10.42 -2.14 -11.60
N GLY A 58 -9.99 -2.72 -10.48
CA GLY A 58 -9.44 -4.09 -10.43
C GLY A 58 -7.98 -4.18 -10.88
N ARG A 59 -7.27 -3.07 -11.03
CA ARG A 59 -5.85 -3.07 -11.39
C ARG A 59 -4.99 -3.30 -10.15
N ALA A 60 -4.14 -4.33 -10.21
CA ALA A 60 -3.33 -4.71 -9.06
C ALA A 60 -2.25 -3.66 -8.73
N MET A 61 -2.12 -3.38 -7.44
CA MET A 61 -1.23 -2.36 -6.88
C MET A 61 -0.26 -2.98 -5.88
N PHE A 62 0.97 -2.46 -5.92
CA PHE A 62 2.00 -2.68 -4.93
C PHE A 62 2.17 -1.38 -4.14
N VAL A 63 1.98 -1.44 -2.83
CA VAL A 63 2.14 -0.28 -1.96
C VAL A 63 3.07 -0.64 -0.80
N ALA A 64 4.19 0.08 -0.68
CA ALA A 64 5.02 0.02 0.51
C ALA A 64 4.43 0.98 1.55
N ILE A 65 4.18 0.49 2.76
CA ILE A 65 3.60 1.25 3.86
C ILE A 65 4.41 1.06 5.14
N THR A 66 4.13 1.91 6.11
CA THR A 66 4.47 1.69 7.52
C THR A 66 3.31 2.19 8.39
N TYR A 67 3.16 1.61 9.57
CA TYR A 67 2.20 2.09 10.56
C TYR A 67 2.88 3.12 11.46
N ARG A 68 2.18 4.23 11.72
CA ARG A 68 2.65 5.26 12.64
C ARG A 68 1.57 5.61 13.64
N ARG A 69 1.97 6.15 14.78
CA ARG A 69 1.05 6.70 15.78
C ARG A 69 1.08 8.23 15.73
N LYS A 70 -0.07 8.86 15.48
CA LYS A 70 -0.27 10.31 15.58
C LYS A 70 -1.27 10.59 16.70
N GLY A 71 -0.75 11.02 17.86
CA GLY A 71 -1.55 11.10 19.09
C GLY A 71 -2.05 9.71 19.51
N ASN A 72 -3.37 9.56 19.63
CA ASN A 72 -4.01 8.29 20.01
C ASN A 72 -4.51 7.47 18.81
N VAL A 73 -4.17 7.87 17.59
CA VAL A 73 -4.64 7.23 16.35
C VAL A 73 -3.47 6.55 15.64
N GLU A 74 -3.67 5.30 15.23
CA GLU A 74 -2.78 4.62 14.29
C GLU A 74 -3.13 5.05 12.86
N VAL A 75 -2.11 5.43 12.10
CA VAL A 75 -2.24 5.91 10.72
C VAL A 75 -1.36 5.07 9.82
N ILE A 76 -1.83 4.85 8.59
CA ILE A 76 -1.04 4.20 7.55
C ILE A 76 -0.28 5.30 6.82
N ARG A 77 1.05 5.18 6.76
CA ARG A 77 1.87 6.06 5.95
C ARG A 77 2.32 5.32 4.69
N PRO A 78 1.78 5.67 3.51
CA PRO A 78 2.33 5.21 2.26
C PRO A 78 3.73 5.76 2.05
N ILE A 79 4.64 4.91 1.58
CA ILE A 79 6.04 5.24 1.32
C ILE A 79 6.30 5.26 -0.18
N SER A 80 5.76 4.28 -0.90
CA SER A 80 5.76 4.22 -2.36
C SER A 80 4.56 3.42 -2.85
N ALA A 81 4.10 3.72 -4.05
CA ALA A 81 2.99 3.03 -4.69
C ALA A 81 3.21 2.93 -6.19
N ARG A 82 2.74 1.83 -6.79
CA ARG A 82 2.75 1.61 -8.24
C ARG A 82 1.83 0.46 -8.62
N TYR A 83 1.49 0.38 -9.90
CA TYR A 83 0.90 -0.84 -10.44
C TYR A 83 1.92 -1.99 -10.44
N MET A 84 1.40 -3.21 -10.27
CA MET A 84 2.23 -4.41 -10.32
C MET A 84 2.66 -4.75 -11.75
N HIS A 85 3.88 -5.26 -11.89
CA HIS A 85 4.36 -5.82 -13.14
C HIS A 85 3.91 -7.28 -13.30
N ALA A 86 3.92 -7.77 -14.55
CA ALA A 86 3.46 -9.13 -14.88
C ALA A 86 4.15 -10.25 -14.05
N LYS A 87 5.44 -10.10 -13.74
CA LYS A 87 6.17 -11.06 -12.89
C LYS A 87 5.65 -11.09 -11.45
N GLU A 88 5.24 -9.94 -10.93
CA GLU A 88 4.71 -9.81 -9.58
C GLU A 88 3.29 -10.33 -9.50
N LEU A 89 2.46 -10.07 -10.53
CA LEU A 89 1.13 -10.69 -10.65
C LEU A 89 1.22 -12.20 -10.57
N LYS A 90 2.17 -12.82 -11.30
CA LYS A 90 2.37 -14.28 -11.23
C LYS A 90 2.79 -14.76 -9.84
N ARG A 91 3.61 -13.98 -9.13
CA ARG A 91 4.08 -14.30 -7.77
C ARG A 91 2.94 -14.21 -6.74
N TYR A 92 2.05 -13.25 -6.88
CA TYR A 92 1.00 -12.96 -5.91
C TYR A 92 -0.40 -13.46 -6.31
N ALA A 93 -0.59 -13.96 -7.53
CA ALA A 93 -1.85 -14.53 -8.01
C ALA A 93 -2.48 -15.55 -7.04
N PRO A 94 -1.73 -16.48 -6.40
CA PRO A 94 -2.32 -17.44 -5.45
C PRO A 94 -2.95 -16.79 -4.20
N TYR A 95 -2.56 -15.56 -3.88
CA TYR A 95 -3.02 -14.82 -2.69
C TYR A 95 -4.16 -13.83 -3.03
N SER A 96 -4.44 -13.61 -4.31
CA SER A 96 -5.47 -12.68 -4.82
C SER A 96 -6.88 -13.32 -4.85
N SER A 97 -6.98 -14.64 -4.77
CA SER A 97 -8.20 -15.41 -5.09
C SER A 97 -9.25 -15.54 -3.97
N ARG A 98 -9.31 -14.62 -3.02
CA ARG A 98 -10.37 -14.59 -2.00
C ARG A 98 -11.23 -13.36 -2.23
N THR A 99 -12.29 -13.53 -3.02
CA THR A 99 -13.43 -12.61 -3.15
C THR A 99 -14.66 -13.32 -2.60
#